data_AF-A0A9D5D5Q9-F1
#
_entry.id   AF-A0A9D5D5Q9-F1
#
_cell.length_a   1.000
_cell.length_b   1.000
_cell.length_c   1.000
_cell.angle_alpha   90.00
_cell.angle_beta   90.00
_cell.angle_gamma   90.00
#
_symmetry.space_group_name_H-M   'P 1'
#
loop_
_entity.id
_entity.type
_entity.pdbx_description
1 polymer ?
#
loop_
_entity_poly.entity_id
_entity_poly.type
_entity_poly.pdbx_seq_one_letter_code
_entity_poly.pdbx_strand_id
1 'polypeptide(L)'
;MWQRSSSQLRTLASPWRSASHFRCPVSQALLTTMSSSLHSTPSPSPFQKTSPLFSSHSDEAFLKKRVEDVMPIATGHEREELEAELEGRKRFDMDAPVGPFGTKESPAIIQSYYDKRLVGCPGGEGEDEHDVVWFWLEKDKPHECPVCSQYFVLEVIGEGGPPDGHGDDHHHH
;
A
#
# COMPACT_ATOMS: atom_id res chain seq x y z
N MET A 1 27.76 22.85 -3.89
CA MET A 1 26.69 23.81 -3.53
C MET A 1 25.41 23.01 -3.43
N TRP A 2 24.69 23.13 -2.32
CA TRP A 2 23.22 23.16 -2.13
C TRP A 2 23.02 23.42 -0.62
N GLN A 3 22.14 24.35 -0.27
CA GLN A 3 22.12 25.04 1.02
C GLN A 3 21.42 24.25 2.14
N ARG A 4 21.99 24.36 3.35
CA ARG A 4 21.29 24.14 4.63
C ARG A 4 20.30 25.27 4.89
N SER A 5 19.10 24.93 5.35
CA SER A 5 18.40 25.81 6.30
C SER A 5 17.64 24.99 7.34
N SER A 6 18.13 25.09 8.57
CA SER A 6 17.47 24.66 9.79
C SER A 6 16.46 25.71 10.21
N SER A 7 15.31 25.30 10.76
CA SER A 7 14.55 26.14 11.67
C SER A 7 14.10 25.31 12.87
N GLN A 8 14.58 25.73 14.04
CA GLN A 8 14.30 25.16 15.33
C GLN A 8 12.89 25.53 15.82
N LEU A 9 12.31 24.61 16.56
CA LEU A 9 11.09 24.66 17.35
C LEU A 9 11.04 25.80 18.38
N ARG A 10 9.82 26.22 18.78
CA ARG A 10 9.40 26.33 20.21
C ARG A 10 7.89 26.60 20.40
N THR A 11 7.21 25.55 20.87
CA THR A 11 6.28 25.42 22.02
C THR A 11 5.47 26.64 22.53
N LEU A 12 4.13 26.54 22.62
CA LEU A 12 3.34 26.27 23.86
C LEU A 12 1.84 26.63 23.76
N ALA A 13 1.05 25.86 24.53
CA ALA A 13 -0.24 26.15 25.18
C ALA A 13 -1.57 25.88 24.44
N SER A 14 -2.28 24.84 24.93
CA SER A 14 -3.76 24.78 24.99
C SER A 14 -4.26 25.61 26.18
N PRO A 15 -5.55 26.02 26.24
CA PRO A 15 -6.55 25.12 26.84
C PRO A 15 -8.04 25.29 26.40
N TRP A 16 -8.75 24.16 26.44
CA TRP A 16 -10.10 23.89 27.01
C TRP A 16 -11.43 24.58 26.57
N ARG A 17 -12.45 23.69 26.53
CA ARG A 17 -13.93 23.83 26.70
C ARG A 17 -14.70 24.49 25.54
N SER A 18 -15.95 24.14 25.22
CA SER A 18 -16.95 23.19 25.75
C SER A 18 -18.06 23.03 24.69
N ALA A 19 -18.82 21.95 24.79
CA ALA A 19 -20.05 21.73 24.04
C ALA A 19 -21.18 22.70 24.44
N SER A 20 -22.05 23.04 23.50
CA SER A 20 -23.46 23.35 23.80
C SER A 20 -24.34 23.29 22.55
N HIS A 21 -25.43 22.54 22.71
CA HIS A 21 -26.62 22.46 21.88
C HIS A 21 -27.31 23.83 21.69
N PHE A 22 -28.06 23.98 20.60
CA PHE A 22 -29.50 24.34 20.55
C PHE A 22 -29.90 25.24 19.36
N ARG A 23 -30.99 24.78 18.69
CA ARG A 23 -32.16 25.54 18.17
C ARG A 23 -32.05 26.31 16.83
N CYS A 24 -32.79 25.80 15.84
CA CYS A 24 -33.59 26.57 14.88
C CYS A 24 -34.64 27.43 15.63
N PRO A 25 -35.15 28.57 15.06
CA PRO A 25 -36.29 28.49 14.13
C PRO A 25 -36.44 29.62 13.07
N VAL A 26 -37.16 29.27 11.99
CA VAL A 26 -38.28 29.96 11.30
C VAL A 26 -38.25 31.48 11.01
N SER A 27 -38.46 31.82 9.72
CA SER A 27 -39.27 32.93 9.12
C SER A 27 -38.55 33.48 7.87
N GLN A 28 -39.16 33.86 6.75
CA GLN A 28 -40.54 34.07 6.31
C GLN A 28 -40.54 34.11 4.76
N ALA A 29 -41.70 33.81 4.17
CA ALA A 29 -41.99 33.87 2.74
C ALA A 29 -42.08 35.31 2.18
N LEU A 30 -42.04 35.47 0.85
CA LEU A 30 -43.03 36.23 0.07
C LEU A 30 -42.90 35.97 -1.44
N LEU A 31 -44.05 36.03 -2.11
CA LEU A 31 -44.42 35.52 -3.44
C LEU A 31 -44.42 36.62 -4.51
N THR A 32 -44.35 36.24 -5.79
CA THR A 32 -45.32 36.57 -6.89
C THR A 32 -44.76 36.08 -8.24
N THR A 33 -45.32 35.08 -8.95
CA THR A 33 -46.58 34.93 -9.75
C THR A 33 -46.49 35.49 -11.19
N MET A 34 -46.77 34.63 -12.18
CA MET A 34 -47.68 34.74 -13.36
C MET A 34 -47.21 33.72 -14.44
N SER A 35 -47.83 32.54 -14.61
CA SER A 35 -49.10 32.17 -15.27
C SER A 35 -49.12 32.22 -16.81
N SER A 36 -49.33 31.04 -17.42
CA SER A 36 -50.21 30.72 -18.59
C SER A 36 -49.72 29.41 -19.26
N SER A 37 -50.50 28.53 -19.88
CA SER A 37 -51.91 28.10 -19.80
C SER A 37 -51.99 26.68 -20.41
N LEU A 38 -52.82 25.85 -19.77
CA LEU A 38 -53.59 24.66 -20.20
C LEU A 38 -53.38 24.05 -21.59
N HIS A 39 -53.26 22.70 -21.65
CA HIS A 39 -54.02 21.82 -22.57
C HIS A 39 -54.25 20.44 -21.91
N SER A 40 -55.46 19.90 -22.07
CA SER A 40 -56.02 18.72 -21.39
C SER A 40 -55.88 17.42 -22.19
N THR A 41 -55.77 16.27 -21.50
CA THR A 41 -56.66 15.07 -21.60
C THR A 41 -55.99 13.83 -20.96
N PRO A 42 -56.68 13.06 -20.10
CA PRO A 42 -56.25 11.72 -19.68
C PRO A 42 -57.06 10.63 -20.39
N SER A 43 -56.38 9.60 -20.90
CA SER A 43 -56.98 8.35 -21.36
C SER A 43 -56.26 7.18 -20.66
N PRO A 44 -56.96 6.20 -20.06
CA PRO A 44 -56.33 5.15 -19.26
C PRO A 44 -56.11 3.81 -19.99
N SER A 45 -55.08 3.10 -19.52
CA SER A 45 -54.79 1.65 -19.60
C SER A 45 -54.09 1.09 -20.87
N PRO A 46 -53.47 -0.11 -20.83
CA PRO A 46 -52.95 -0.90 -19.70
C PRO A 46 -51.46 -1.31 -19.88
N PHE A 47 -50.77 -1.56 -18.76
CA PHE A 47 -49.62 -2.47 -18.61
C PHE A 47 -48.63 -2.65 -19.78
N GLN A 48 -47.52 -1.91 -19.75
CA GLN A 48 -46.22 -2.47 -20.16
C GLN A 48 -45.20 -2.16 -19.05
N LYS A 49 -45.04 -3.11 -18.13
CA LYS A 49 -43.88 -3.15 -17.24
C LYS A 49 -42.66 -3.42 -18.13
N THR A 50 -42.00 -2.37 -18.60
CA THR A 50 -40.60 -2.52 -18.99
C THR A 50 -39.85 -2.82 -17.70
N SER A 51 -39.35 -4.05 -17.59
CA SER A 51 -38.40 -4.45 -16.55
C SER A 51 -37.30 -3.40 -16.43
N PRO A 52 -36.98 -2.89 -15.22
CA PRO A 52 -35.76 -2.12 -15.06
C PRO A 52 -34.61 -3.11 -15.28
N LEU A 53 -33.97 -3.04 -16.45
CA LEU A 53 -32.62 -3.56 -16.62
C LEU A 53 -31.71 -2.66 -15.77
N PHE A 54 -30.79 -3.28 -15.03
CA PHE A 54 -29.90 -2.70 -14.02
C PHE A 54 -30.53 -2.53 -12.63
N SER A 55 -30.69 -3.67 -11.96
CA SER A 55 -30.61 -3.69 -10.50
C SER A 55 -29.15 -3.46 -10.13
N SER A 56 -28.83 -2.24 -9.72
CA SER A 56 -27.59 -1.92 -9.01
C SER A 56 -27.62 -2.64 -7.67
N HIS A 57 -27.25 -3.92 -7.64
CA HIS A 57 -26.90 -4.59 -6.39
C HIS A 57 -25.55 -4.06 -5.94
N SER A 58 -25.57 -2.90 -5.29
CA SER A 58 -24.57 -2.56 -4.27
C SER A 58 -24.86 -3.41 -3.04
N ASP A 59 -24.77 -4.73 -3.19
CA ASP A 59 -24.64 -5.63 -2.07
C ASP A 59 -23.14 -5.82 -1.89
N GLU A 60 -22.60 -5.11 -0.89
CA GLU A 60 -21.32 -5.36 -0.23
C GLU A 60 -21.36 -6.76 0.42
N ALA A 61 -21.50 -7.78 -0.41
CA ALA A 61 -21.19 -9.15 -0.08
C ALA A 61 -19.79 -9.39 -0.63
N PHE A 62 -18.95 -9.91 0.25
CA PHE A 62 -17.59 -10.38 0.04
C PHE A 62 -17.55 -11.54 -0.99
N LEU A 63 -18.10 -11.32 -2.18
CA LEU A 63 -17.91 -12.16 -3.33
C LEU A 63 -16.46 -11.97 -3.73
N LYS A 64 -15.68 -13.05 -3.67
CA LYS A 64 -14.32 -13.10 -4.21
C LYS A 64 -14.41 -12.70 -5.69
N LYS A 65 -14.20 -11.41 -5.97
CA LYS A 65 -14.07 -10.89 -7.33
C LYS A 65 -12.93 -11.66 -7.97
N ARG A 66 -13.17 -12.22 -9.16
CA ARG A 66 -12.11 -12.85 -9.94
C ARG A 66 -11.46 -11.82 -10.84
N VAL A 67 -10.25 -12.10 -11.32
CA VAL A 67 -9.61 -11.20 -12.30
C VAL A 67 -10.44 -11.06 -13.55
N GLU A 68 -11.15 -12.12 -13.98
CA GLU A 68 -12.02 -12.05 -15.14
C GLU A 68 -13.16 -11.01 -15.00
N ASP A 69 -13.59 -10.72 -13.77
CA ASP A 69 -14.66 -9.73 -13.51
C ASP A 69 -14.14 -8.28 -13.58
N VAL A 70 -12.85 -8.08 -13.32
CA VAL A 70 -12.20 -6.76 -13.32
C VAL A 70 -11.60 -6.46 -14.69
N MET A 71 -10.83 -7.41 -15.24
CA MET A 71 -10.15 -7.29 -16.51
C MET A 71 -10.07 -8.65 -17.23
N PRO A 72 -11.07 -8.99 -18.05
CA PRO A 72 -11.19 -10.31 -18.70
C PRO A 72 -10.00 -10.73 -19.59
N ILE A 73 -9.25 -9.76 -20.11
CA ILE A 73 -8.14 -10.00 -21.05
C ILE A 73 -6.76 -10.05 -20.38
N ALA A 74 -6.70 -9.93 -19.05
CA ALA A 74 -5.45 -9.97 -18.29
C ALA A 74 -4.78 -11.34 -18.41
N THR A 75 -3.48 -11.38 -18.76
CA THR A 75 -2.71 -12.62 -18.87
C THR A 75 -1.27 -12.45 -18.36
N GLY A 76 -0.60 -13.55 -18.02
CA GLY A 76 0.79 -13.52 -17.53
C GLY A 76 0.94 -12.76 -16.21
N HIS A 77 2.00 -11.95 -16.08
CA HIS A 77 2.31 -11.23 -14.84
C HIS A 77 1.23 -10.24 -14.40
N GLU A 78 0.56 -9.60 -15.36
CA GLU A 78 -0.55 -8.66 -15.10
C GLU A 78 -1.70 -9.36 -14.36
N ARG A 79 -2.09 -10.55 -14.83
CA ARG A 79 -3.15 -11.34 -14.19
C ARG A 79 -2.76 -11.74 -12.77
N GLU A 80 -1.55 -12.24 -12.60
CA GLU A 80 -1.05 -12.75 -11.32
C GLU A 80 -0.89 -11.64 -10.27
N GLU A 81 -0.52 -10.42 -10.68
CA GLU A 81 -0.53 -9.23 -9.81
C GLU A 81 -1.96 -8.87 -9.37
N LEU A 82 -2.92 -8.84 -10.31
CA LEU A 82 -4.33 -8.57 -9.99
C LEU A 82 -4.96 -9.64 -9.09
N GLU A 83 -4.63 -10.91 -9.30
CA GLU A 83 -5.09 -12.00 -8.42
C GLU A 83 -4.61 -11.79 -6.98
N ALA A 84 -3.34 -11.39 -6.81
CA ALA A 84 -2.78 -11.09 -5.50
C ALA A 84 -3.47 -9.87 -4.84
N GLU A 85 -3.69 -8.79 -5.60
CA GLU A 85 -4.37 -7.59 -5.11
C GLU A 85 -5.81 -7.86 -4.68
N LEU A 86 -6.54 -8.69 -5.43
CA LEU A 86 -7.91 -9.10 -5.08
C LEU A 86 -7.96 -9.98 -3.82
N GLU A 87 -6.90 -10.74 -3.55
CA GLU A 87 -6.69 -11.47 -2.29
C GLU A 87 -6.21 -10.55 -1.16
N GLY A 88 -5.91 -9.28 -1.44
CA GLY A 88 -5.40 -8.30 -0.47
C GLY A 88 -3.93 -8.50 -0.11
N ARG A 89 -3.16 -9.22 -0.94
CA ARG A 89 -1.71 -9.40 -0.77
C ARG A 89 -0.93 -8.70 -1.88
N LYS A 90 0.25 -8.20 -1.57
CA LYS A 90 1.18 -7.72 -2.61
C LYS A 90 1.90 -8.92 -3.22
N ARG A 91 1.96 -8.99 -4.56
CA ARG A 91 2.70 -10.05 -5.24
C ARG A 91 4.21 -9.94 -5.03
N PHE A 92 4.75 -8.72 -5.17
CA PHE A 92 6.16 -8.43 -4.99
C PHE A 92 6.35 -7.53 -3.78
N ASP A 93 7.32 -7.89 -2.94
CA ASP A 93 7.76 -7.05 -1.84
C ASP A 93 8.78 -6.02 -2.35
N MET A 94 8.27 -4.84 -2.71
CA MET A 94 9.08 -3.71 -3.19
C MET A 94 9.55 -2.79 -2.05
N ASP A 95 9.00 -2.98 -0.85
CA ASP A 95 9.28 -2.11 0.28
C ASP A 95 10.66 -2.44 0.86
N ALA A 96 11.33 -1.45 1.44
CA ALA A 96 12.58 -1.69 2.14
C ALA A 96 12.30 -2.51 3.41
N PRO A 97 13.14 -3.50 3.76
CA PRO A 97 12.97 -4.24 5.00
C PRO A 97 13.12 -3.27 6.18
N VAL A 98 12.08 -3.18 7.01
CA VAL A 98 12.06 -2.34 8.21
C VAL A 98 12.16 -3.24 9.43
N GLY A 99 13.13 -2.95 10.30
CA GLY A 99 13.35 -3.68 11.53
C GLY A 99 14.14 -2.86 12.54
N PRO A 100 14.32 -3.38 13.77
CA PRO A 100 15.17 -2.74 14.77
C PRO A 100 16.63 -2.73 14.31
N PHE A 101 17.44 -1.90 14.98
CA PHE A 101 18.88 -1.90 14.78
C PHE A 101 19.47 -3.27 15.14
N GLY A 102 20.19 -3.86 14.19
CA GLY A 102 20.74 -5.21 14.30
C GLY A 102 21.99 -5.25 15.17
N THR A 103 21.94 -6.02 16.24
CA THR A 103 23.10 -6.28 17.13
C THR A 103 23.66 -7.67 16.87
N LYS A 104 24.80 -8.01 17.48
CA LYS A 104 25.41 -9.33 17.33
C LYS A 104 24.53 -10.46 17.86
N GLU A 105 23.79 -10.20 18.93
CA GLU A 105 22.87 -11.14 19.57
C GLU A 105 21.51 -11.19 18.85
N SER A 106 21.04 -10.04 18.34
CA SER A 106 19.79 -9.91 17.60
C SER A 106 20.03 -9.18 16.26
N PRO A 107 20.55 -9.90 15.23
CA PRO A 107 20.87 -9.28 13.95
C PRO A 107 19.62 -8.87 13.18
N ALA A 108 19.77 -7.92 12.27
CA ALA A 108 18.73 -7.55 11.32
C ALA A 108 18.56 -8.67 10.29
N ILE A 109 17.40 -9.30 10.28
CA ILE A 109 17.08 -10.41 9.38
C ILE A 109 16.61 -9.85 8.04
N ILE A 110 17.29 -10.24 6.96
CA ILE A 110 16.96 -9.85 5.60
C ILE A 110 16.51 -11.09 4.84
N GLN A 111 15.26 -11.08 4.39
CA GLN A 111 14.71 -12.18 3.61
C GLN A 111 15.23 -12.16 2.17
N SER A 112 15.47 -13.31 1.57
CA SER A 112 15.89 -13.44 0.18
C SER A 112 15.35 -14.72 -0.43
N TYR A 113 15.05 -14.72 -1.73
CA TYR A 113 14.68 -15.95 -2.43
C TYR A 113 15.91 -16.79 -2.82
N TYR A 114 17.08 -16.15 -2.94
CA TYR A 114 18.38 -16.73 -3.29
C TYR A 114 19.33 -16.73 -2.08
N ASP A 115 20.43 -17.48 -2.17
CA ASP A 115 21.46 -17.58 -1.12
C ASP A 115 22.29 -16.29 -0.94
N LYS A 116 22.06 -15.29 -1.79
CA LYS A 116 22.80 -14.02 -1.78
C LYS A 116 21.91 -12.86 -2.21
N ARG A 117 21.93 -11.75 -1.47
CA ARG A 117 21.17 -10.52 -1.75
C ARG A 117 22.04 -9.28 -1.59
N LEU A 118 21.86 -8.30 -2.48
CA LEU A 118 22.48 -6.98 -2.33
C LEU A 118 21.68 -6.15 -1.30
N VAL A 119 22.36 -5.64 -0.29
CA VAL A 119 21.75 -4.89 0.83
C VAL A 119 22.42 -3.52 0.94
N GLY A 120 21.62 -2.49 1.19
CA GLY A 120 22.08 -1.13 1.46
C GLY A 120 21.76 -0.74 2.90
N CYS A 121 22.76 -0.37 3.69
CA CYS A 121 22.59 0.14 5.05
C CYS A 121 22.71 1.67 5.05
N PRO A 122 21.64 2.43 5.38
CA PRO A 122 21.67 3.89 5.53
C PRO A 122 22.13 4.34 6.94
N GLY A 123 22.44 3.40 7.84
CA GLY A 123 22.75 3.70 9.24
C GLY A 123 21.54 3.61 10.17
N GLY A 124 21.79 3.96 11.43
CA GLY A 124 20.80 4.02 12.51
C GLY A 124 20.22 5.43 12.72
N GLU A 125 19.50 5.61 13.82
CA GLU A 125 19.05 6.94 14.24
C GLU A 125 20.16 7.69 14.99
N GLY A 126 20.31 9.00 14.75
CA GLY A 126 21.21 9.85 15.54
C GLY A 126 22.66 9.85 15.03
N GLU A 127 23.61 9.43 15.88
CA GLU A 127 25.04 9.49 15.55
C GLU A 127 25.48 8.36 14.60
N ASP A 128 24.65 7.32 14.45
CA ASP A 128 24.89 6.17 13.59
C ASP A 128 24.33 6.35 12.16
N GLU A 129 23.83 7.54 11.81
CA GLU A 129 23.38 7.90 10.46
C GLU A 129 24.59 8.09 9.53
N HIS A 130 24.56 7.48 8.34
CA HIS A 130 25.64 7.61 7.36
C HIS A 130 25.17 7.45 5.92
N ASP A 131 26.04 7.76 4.95
CA ASP A 131 25.74 7.50 3.53
C ASP A 131 25.53 6.00 3.27
N VAL A 132 24.67 5.66 2.30
CA VAL A 132 24.30 4.26 2.06
C VAL A 132 25.51 3.41 1.71
N VAL A 133 25.79 2.40 2.53
CA VAL A 133 26.82 1.39 2.27
C VAL A 133 26.15 0.17 1.66
N TRP A 134 26.60 -0.19 0.45
CA TRP A 134 26.12 -1.37 -0.28
C TRP A 134 27.08 -2.53 -0.08
N PHE A 135 26.52 -3.70 0.23
CA PHE A 135 27.29 -4.93 0.36
C PHE A 135 26.48 -6.14 -0.07
N TRP A 136 27.20 -7.19 -0.41
CA TRP A 136 26.62 -8.49 -0.66
C TRP A 136 26.44 -9.23 0.65
N LEU A 137 25.20 -9.57 0.98
CA LEU A 137 24.86 -10.42 2.11
C LEU A 137 24.68 -11.86 1.61
N GLU A 138 25.39 -12.80 2.21
CA GLU A 138 25.37 -14.22 1.85
C GLU A 138 24.72 -15.03 2.97
N LYS A 139 24.06 -16.13 2.59
CA LYS A 139 23.54 -17.12 3.52
C LYS A 139 24.65 -17.64 4.44
N ASP A 140 24.32 -17.87 5.71
CA ASP A 140 25.21 -18.41 6.75
C ASP A 140 26.46 -17.55 7.05
N LYS A 141 26.56 -16.34 6.50
CA LYS A 141 27.64 -15.39 6.74
C LYS A 141 27.07 -14.05 7.19
N PRO A 142 26.97 -13.81 8.50
CA PRO A 142 26.58 -12.51 9.03
C PRO A 142 27.51 -11.42 8.52
N HIS A 143 26.94 -10.27 8.15
CA HIS A 143 27.70 -9.09 7.73
C HIS A 143 27.56 -7.99 8.76
N GLU A 144 28.67 -7.35 9.11
CA GLU A 144 28.71 -6.17 9.97
C GLU A 144 28.97 -4.94 9.11
N CYS A 145 28.11 -3.92 9.22
CA CYS A 145 28.30 -2.66 8.50
C CYS A 145 29.58 -1.97 9.01
N PRO A 146 30.52 -1.56 8.13
CA PRO A 146 31.79 -0.97 8.56
C PRO A 146 31.67 0.42 9.19
N VAL A 147 30.49 1.06 9.14
CA VAL A 147 30.27 2.42 9.64
C VAL A 147 29.46 2.42 10.93
N CYS A 148 28.21 1.92 10.90
CA CYS A 148 27.35 1.86 12.08
C CYS A 148 27.51 0.59 12.93
N SER A 149 28.32 -0.39 12.49
CA SER A 149 28.49 -1.68 13.20
C SER A 149 27.20 -2.50 13.37
N GLN A 150 26.18 -2.24 12.53
CA GLN A 150 24.95 -3.03 12.51
C GLN A 150 25.20 -4.43 11.93
N TYR A 151 24.64 -5.46 12.55
CA TYR A 151 24.72 -6.84 12.11
C TYR A 151 23.52 -7.24 11.25
N PHE A 152 23.80 -7.91 10.13
CA PHE A 152 22.81 -8.40 9.17
C PHE A 152 22.97 -9.90 8.95
N VAL A 153 21.85 -10.62 8.88
CA VAL A 153 21.80 -12.06 8.54
C VAL A 153 20.76 -12.28 7.46
N LEU A 154 21.07 -13.16 6.51
CA LEU A 154 20.18 -13.50 5.41
C LEU A 154 19.36 -14.74 5.74
N GLU A 155 18.04 -14.64 5.60
CA GLU A 155 17.09 -15.75 5.70
C GLU A 155 16.57 -16.09 4.30
N VAL A 156 16.76 -17.33 3.87
CA VAL A 156 16.29 -17.80 2.56
C VAL A 156 14.85 -18.30 2.67
N ILE A 157 13.93 -17.65 1.96
CA ILE A 157 12.49 -17.98 1.96
C ILE A 157 12.03 -18.78 0.72
N GLY A 158 12.95 -19.05 -0.21
CA GLY A 158 12.69 -19.76 -1.47
C GLY A 158 13.52 -21.05 -1.61
N GLU A 159 13.71 -21.47 -2.87
CA GLU A 159 14.55 -22.64 -3.20
C GLU A 159 16.04 -22.40 -2.90
N GLY A 160 16.45 -21.14 -2.79
CA GLY A 160 17.85 -20.76 -2.59
C GLY A 160 18.66 -20.84 -3.88
N GLY A 161 19.97 -21.04 -3.74
CA GLY A 161 20.91 -21.10 -4.86
C GLY A 161 21.47 -19.74 -5.28
N PRO A 162 22.45 -19.74 -6.19
CA PRO A 162 23.10 -18.52 -6.63
C PRO A 162 22.16 -17.71 -7.55
N PRO A 163 22.11 -16.37 -7.40
CA PRO A 163 21.19 -15.52 -8.16
C PRO A 163 21.51 -15.44 -9.67
N ASP A 164 22.70 -15.86 -10.09
CA ASP A 164 23.12 -15.87 -11.49
C ASP A 164 22.75 -17.17 -12.23
N GLY A 165 22.18 -18.16 -11.55
CA GLY A 165 21.74 -19.43 -12.14
C GLY A 165 22.88 -20.35 -12.62
N HIS A 166 24.14 -20.04 -12.31
CA HIS A 166 25.28 -20.89 -12.64
C HIS A 166 25.58 -21.78 -11.43
N GLY A 167 24.84 -22.89 -11.32
CA GLY A 167 25.19 -23.95 -10.39
C GLY A 167 26.59 -24.50 -10.71
N ASP A 168 27.35 -24.80 -9.68
CA ASP A 168 28.67 -25.40 -9.73
C ASP A 168 28.60 -26.86 -10.23
N ASP A 169 28.36 -27.02 -11.54
CA ASP A 169 28.51 -28.27 -12.28
C ASP A 169 30.01 -28.62 -12.43
N HIS A 170 30.67 -28.94 -11.31
CA HIS A 170 32.03 -29.48 -11.27
C HIS A 170 32.05 -31.01 -11.10
N HIS A 171 31.24 -31.73 -11.89
CA HIS A 171 31.27 -33.18 -11.94
C HIS A 171 31.45 -33.73 -13.35
N HIS A 172 32.67 -33.68 -13.87
CA HIS A 172 33.16 -34.69 -14.81
C HIS A 172 34.60 -35.07 -14.45
N HIS A 173 34.70 -36.20 -13.74
CA HIS A 173 35.91 -37.00 -13.58
C HIS A 173 36.22 -37.79 -14.86
#